data_AF-A0A1Z1MIY8-F1
#
_entry.id   AF-A0A1Z1MIY8-F1
#
_cell.length_a   1.000
_cell.length_b   1.000
_cell.length_c   1.000
_cell.angle_alpha   90.00
_cell.angle_beta   90.00
_cell.angle_gamma   90.00
#
_symmetry.space_group_name_H-M   'P 1'
#
loop_
_entity.id
_entity.type
_entity.pdbx_description
1 polymer ?
#
loop_
_entity_poly.entity_id
_entity_poly.type
_entity_poly.pdbx_seq_one_letter_code
_entity_poly.pdbx_strand_id
1 'polypeptide(L)' 'MSTITFFTKLPEAYILFRPLVDILPIIPVFFLLLAFVWQAAVGFR' A
#
# COMPACT_ATOMS: atom_id res chain seq x y z
N MET A 1 -1.19 -9.91 19.61
CA MET A 1 -1.24 -9.94 18.13
C MET A 1 0.10 -9.41 17.63
N SER A 2 1.07 -10.30 17.37
CA SER A 2 2.42 -9.88 16.97
C SER A 2 2.40 -9.63 15.46
N THR A 3 2.38 -8.37 15.04
CA THR A 3 2.54 -8.01 13.62
C THR A 3 4.02 -8.09 13.28
N ILE A 4 4.53 -9.31 13.05
CA ILE A 4 5.92 -9.52 12.65
C ILE A 4 6.00 -9.32 11.14
N THR A 5 6.38 -8.12 10.71
CA THR A 5 6.77 -7.87 9.32
C THR A 5 8.16 -8.47 9.13
N PHE A 6 8.23 -9.67 8.56
CA PHE A 6 9.51 -10.28 8.18
C PHE A 6 10.10 -9.49 7.01
N PHE A 7 11.11 -8.64 7.26
CA PHE A 7 11.94 -8.04 6.22
C PHE A 7 12.99 -9.06 5.74
N THR A 8 12.54 -10.09 5.02
CA THR A 8 13.46 -10.94 4.26
C THR A 8 13.81 -10.26 2.94
N LYS A 9 14.99 -10.56 2.38
CA LYS A 9 15.34 -10.09 1.04
C LYS A 9 14.38 -10.72 0.01
N LEU A 10 14.01 -9.95 -0.99
CA LEU A 10 13.32 -10.47 -2.18
C LEU A 10 14.19 -11.56 -2.83
N PRO A 11 13.59 -12.60 -3.44
CA PRO A 11 14.35 -13.55 -4.25
C PRO A 11 15.06 -12.82 -5.39
N GLU A 12 16.17 -13.39 -5.88
CA GLU A 12 17.07 -12.76 -6.85
C GLU A 12 16.35 -12.24 -8.11
N ALA A 13 15.42 -13.03 -8.65
CA ALA A 13 14.61 -12.67 -9.80
C ALA A 13 13.70 -11.43 -9.59
N TYR A 14 13.43 -11.05 -8.34
CA TYR A 14 12.51 -9.96 -8.00
C TYR A 14 13.22 -8.73 -7.41
N ILE A 15 14.56 -8.72 -7.32
CA ILE A 15 15.32 -7.61 -6.72
C ILE A 15 15.01 -6.27 -7.42
N LEU A 16 14.79 -6.27 -8.73
CA LEU A 16 14.42 -5.07 -9.50
C LEU A 16 13.13 -4.41 -8.98
N PHE A 17 12.21 -5.18 -8.40
CA PHE A 17 10.93 -4.69 -7.89
C PHE A 17 10.99 -4.23 -6.44
N ARG A 18 12.16 -4.25 -5.80
CA ARG A 18 12.31 -3.80 -4.41
C ARG A 18 11.73 -2.40 -4.16
N PRO A 19 11.98 -1.39 -5.01
CA PRO A 19 11.39 -0.06 -4.82
C PRO A 19 9.85 -0.09 -4.84
N LEU A 20 9.23 -0.96 -5.64
CA LEU A 20 7.78 -1.13 -5.69
C LEU A 20 7.27 -1.78 -4.40
N VAL A 21 7.92 -2.87 -3.97
CA VAL A 21 7.55 -3.63 -2.76
C VAL A 21 7.63 -2.76 -1.52
N ASP A 22 8.64 -1.89 -1.44
CA ASP A 22 8.79 -0.94 -0.33
C ASP A 22 7.62 0.06 -0.23
N ILE A 23 6.88 0.30 -1.33
CA ILE A 23 5.72 1.19 -1.38
C ILE A 23 4.41 0.44 -1.07
N LEU A 24 4.30 -0.86 -1.36
CA LEU A 24 3.05 -1.63 -1.19
C LEU A 24 2.37 -1.47 0.20
N PRO A 25 3.08 -1.36 1.33
CA PRO A 25 2.46 -1.16 2.64
C PRO A 25 1.61 0.11 2.77
N ILE A 26 1.79 1.11 1.89
CA ILE A 26 1.01 2.36 1.92
C ILE A 26 -0.37 2.21 1.27
N ILE A 27 -0.62 1.16 0.49
CA ILE A 27 -1.86 0.94 -0.26
C ILE A 27 -3.14 1.08 0.61
N PRO A 28 -3.21 0.55 1.84
CA PRO A 28 -4.38 0.73 2.70
C PRO A 28 -4.73 2.20 2.97
N VAL A 29 -3.73 3.08 3.08
CA VAL A 29 -3.93 4.52 3.26
C VAL A 29 -4.54 5.13 1.99
N PHE A 30 -4.09 4.69 0.80
CA PHE A 30 -4.71 5.15 -0.45
C PHE A 30 -6.18 4.75 -0.57
N PHE A 31 -6.59 3.59 -0.07
CA PHE A 31 -8.02 3.24 -0.04
C PHE A 31 -8.84 4.15 0.88
N LEU A 32 -8.30 4.53 2.03
CA LEU A 32 -8.93 5.53 2.89
C LEU A 32 -9.07 6.87 2.17
N LEU A 33 -8.00 7.35 1.54
CA LEU A 33 -8.02 8.60 0.76
C LEU A 33 -8.99 8.52 -0.42
N LEU A 34 -9.05 7.37 -1.09
CA LEU A 34 -9.97 7.13 -2.21
C LEU A 34 -11.43 7.24 -1.76
N ALA A 35 -11.77 6.83 -0.54
CA ALA A 35 -13.12 7.02 0.00
C ALA A 35 -13.50 8.51 0.09
N PHE A 36 -12.57 9.38 0.49
CA PHE A 36 -12.79 10.83 0.49
C PHE A 36 -12.85 11.42 -0.91
N VAL A 37 -12.02 10.93 -1.84
CA VAL A 37 -12.08 11.33 -3.26
C VAL A 37 -13.44 10.95 -3.85
N TRP A 38 -13.93 9.75 -3.56
CA TRP A 38 -15.25 9.29 -4.00
C TRP A 38 -16.36 10.16 -3.40
N GLN A 39 -16.31 10.40 -2.09
CA GLN A 39 -17.27 11.26 -1.41
C GLN A 39 -17.28 12.68 -1.99
N ALA A 40 -16.11 13.28 -2.24
CA ALA A 40 -15.99 14.57 -2.89
C ALA A 40 -16.60 14.58 -4.31
N ALA A 41 -16.38 13.51 -5.09
CA ALA A 41 -16.93 13.38 -6.44
C ALA A 41 -18.46 13.30 -6.47
N VAL A 42 -19.09 12.75 -5.42
CA VAL A 42 -20.55 12.72 -5.28
C VAL A 42 -21.12 13.90 -4.48
N GLY A 43 -20.26 14.81 -4.01
CA GLY A 43 -20.66 16.03 -3.29
C GLY A 43 -20.95 15.83 -1.81
N PHE A 44 -20.35 14.83 -1.16
CA PHE A 44 -20.56 14.49 0.26
C PHE A 44 -22.04 14.36 0.64
N ARG A 45 -22.82 13.73 -0.24
CA ARG A 45 -24.22 13.36 -0.01
C ARG A 45 -24.35 12.03 0.73
#